data_AF-A0A9E3FLF8-F1
#
_entry.id   AF-A0A9E3FLF8-F1
#
_cell.length_a   1.000
_cell.length_b   1.000
_cell.length_c   1.000
_cell.angle_alpha   90.00
_cell.angle_beta   90.00
_cell.angle_gamma   90.00
#
_symmetry.space_group_name_H-M   'P 1'
#
loop_
_entity.id
_entity.type
_entity.pdbx_description
1 polymer ?
#
loop_
_entity_poly.entity_id
_entity_poly.type
_entity_poly.pdbx_seq_one_letter_code
_entity_poly.pdbx_strand_id
1 'polypeptide(L)'
;MHRKKSQPIRNKLDLTDKTQVRLLKKRLGLSETELTRIVDKTGNSIAAIAKEAALQRAKELPEPAPVPPAVIAAVALGEPSVTEPQVPAKPAS
;
A
#
# COMPACT_ATOMS: atom_id res chain seq x y z
N MET A 1 34.37 3.69 -17.89
CA MET A 1 33.46 4.64 -17.21
C MET A 1 32.82 3.95 -16.00
N HIS A 2 33.34 4.16 -14.79
CA HIS A 2 32.73 3.60 -13.59
C HIS A 2 31.54 4.48 -13.17
N ARG A 3 30.30 4.05 -13.49
CA ARG A 3 29.14 4.60 -12.80
C ARG A 3 29.23 4.14 -11.35
N LYS A 4 29.69 5.02 -10.46
CA LYS A 4 29.57 4.81 -9.01
C LYS A 4 28.09 4.57 -8.74
N LYS A 5 27.69 3.31 -8.55
CA LYS A 5 26.36 2.97 -8.07
C LYS A 5 26.33 3.54 -6.66
N SER A 6 25.72 4.72 -6.51
CA SER A 6 25.41 5.28 -5.20
C SER A 6 24.50 4.26 -4.55
N GLN A 7 25.08 3.33 -3.79
CA GLN A 7 24.34 2.38 -2.98
C GLN A 7 23.66 3.26 -1.95
N PRO A 8 22.33 3.46 -2.04
CA PRO A 8 21.66 4.23 -1.02
C PRO A 8 21.89 3.45 0.26
N ILE A 9 22.57 4.05 1.24
CA ILE A 9 22.54 3.53 2.61
C ILE A 9 21.05 3.43 2.91
N ARG A 10 20.53 2.20 2.95
CA ARG A 10 19.14 1.80 2.61
C ARG A 10 18.04 2.45 3.47
N ASN A 11 18.40 3.40 4.33
CA ASN A 11 17.55 4.04 5.31
C ASN A 11 17.60 5.58 5.30
N LYS A 12 18.51 6.22 4.55
CA LYS A 12 18.66 7.69 4.55
C LYS A 12 18.29 8.29 3.19
N LEU A 13 17.48 9.34 3.24
CA LEU A 13 17.14 10.19 2.10
C LEU A 13 18.27 11.19 1.88
N ASP A 14 18.83 11.22 0.68
CA ASP A 14 19.70 12.32 0.28
C ASP A 14 18.85 13.45 -0.30
N LEU A 15 18.83 14.60 0.37
CA LEU A 15 18.09 15.79 -0.07
C LEU A 15 18.78 16.49 -1.25
N THR A 16 20.07 16.22 -1.46
CA THR A 16 20.82 16.77 -2.60
C THR A 16 20.52 15.98 -3.89
N ASP A 17 20.11 14.72 -3.76
CA ASP A 17 19.68 13.89 -4.88
C ASP A 17 18.20 14.15 -5.24
N LYS A 18 18.01 15.02 -6.23
CA LYS A 18 16.69 15.34 -6.80
C LYS A 18 15.92 14.10 -7.28
N THR A 19 16.61 13.03 -7.67
CA THR A 19 15.96 11.79 -8.14
C THR A 19 15.31 11.05 -6.98
N GLN A 20 16.01 10.92 -5.85
CA GLN A 20 15.47 10.30 -4.64
C GLN A 20 14.31 11.10 -4.06
N VAL A 21 14.47 12.42 -3.96
CA VAL A 21 13.40 13.31 -3.48
C VAL A 21 12.17 13.20 -4.37
N ARG A 22 12.35 13.24 -5.71
CA ARG A 22 11.22 13.13 -6.65
C ARG A 22 10.55 11.77 -6.59
N LEU A 23 11.31 10.69 -6.48
CA LEU A 23 10.77 9.34 -6.36
C LEU A 23 9.98 9.17 -5.04
N LEU A 24 10.51 9.68 -3.93
CA LEU A 24 9.85 9.59 -2.63
C LEU A 24 8.56 10.42 -2.60
N LYS A 25 8.60 11.67 -3.11
CA LYS A 25 7.39 12.51 -3.29
C LYS A 25 6.33 11.80 -4.12
N LYS A 26 6.72 11.16 -5.23
CA LYS A 26 5.78 10.40 -6.06
C LYS A 26 5.20 9.17 -5.35
N ARG A 27 6.02 8.42 -4.60
CA ARG A 27 5.57 7.21 -3.89
C ARG A 27 4.66 7.52 -2.71
N LEU A 28 4.96 8.58 -1.97
CA LEU A 28 4.20 8.99 -0.79
C LEU A 28 3.14 10.04 -1.10
N GLY A 29 3.02 10.48 -2.35
CA GLY A 29 2.10 11.54 -2.78
C GLY A 29 2.22 12.82 -1.95
N LEU A 30 3.45 13.19 -1.55
CA LEU A 30 3.71 14.35 -0.70
C LEU A 30 4.05 15.59 -1.54
N SER A 31 3.56 16.73 -1.09
CA SER A 31 4.03 18.05 -1.52
C SER A 31 5.42 18.36 -0.92
N GLU A 32 6.06 19.40 -1.45
CA GLU A 32 7.40 19.81 -1.00
C GLU A 32 7.40 20.34 0.43
N THR A 33 6.34 21.07 0.78
CA THR A 33 6.14 21.64 2.11
C THR A 33 5.91 20.55 3.15
N GLU A 34 5.11 19.54 2.84
CA GLU A 34 4.90 18.38 3.72
C GLU A 34 6.18 17.58 3.91
N LEU A 35 6.90 17.30 2.82
CA LEU A 35 8.16 16.58 2.91
C LEU A 35 9.14 17.32 3.82
N THR A 36 9.29 18.64 3.66
CA THR A 36 10.19 19.46 4.50
C THR A 36 9.79 19.41 5.96
N ARG A 37 8.50 19.59 6.28
CA ARG A 37 7.99 19.49 7.66
C ARG A 37 8.26 18.13 8.30
N ILE A 38 8.08 17.04 7.54
CA ILE A 38 8.36 15.68 8.02
C ILE A 38 9.86 15.48 8.24
N VAL A 39 10.71 15.97 7.33
CA VAL A 39 12.17 15.88 7.47
C VAL A 39 12.65 16.70 8.67
N ASP A 40 12.11 17.89 8.92
CA ASP A 40 12.47 18.69 10.09
C ASP A 40 12.10 17.98 11.40
N LYS A 41 10.99 17.21 11.42
CA LYS A 41 10.54 16.45 12.59
C LYS A 41 11.33 15.17 12.82
N THR A 42 11.58 14.39 11.77
CA THR A 42 12.04 13.00 11.89
C THR A 42 13.46 12.79 11.34
N GLY A 43 14.03 13.81 10.72
CA GLY A 43 15.29 13.78 9.99
C GLY A 43 15.20 13.05 8.66
N ASN A 44 16.35 12.90 8.01
CA ASN A 44 16.45 12.29 6.67
C ASN A 44 16.24 10.76 6.66
N SER A 45 15.51 10.15 7.58
CA SER A 45 15.24 8.71 7.54
C SER A 45 14.05 8.39 6.65
N ILE A 46 14.24 7.59 5.59
CA ILE A 46 13.15 7.23 4.66
C ILE A 46 12.04 6.46 5.37
N ALA A 47 12.39 5.52 6.26
CA ALA A 47 11.40 4.74 7.01
C ALA A 47 10.58 5.65 7.94
N ALA A 48 11.22 6.62 8.56
CA ALA A 48 10.57 7.55 9.47
C ALA A 48 9.67 8.54 8.71
N ILE A 49 10.13 9.04 7.55
CA ILE A 49 9.33 9.86 6.64
C ILE A 49 8.10 9.08 6.15
N ALA A 50 8.27 7.81 5.74
CA ALA A 50 7.16 6.98 5.26
C ALA A 50 6.11 6.71 6.33
N LYS A 51 6.54 6.44 7.58
CA LYS A 51 5.64 6.28 8.72
C LYS A 51 4.87 7.57 9.01
N GLU A 52 5.58 8.70 9.08
CA GLU A 52 4.95 9.99 9.36
C GLU A 52 3.96 10.39 8.25
N ALA A 53 4.30 10.13 6.99
CA ALA A 53 3.41 10.37 5.86
C ALA A 53 2.14 9.52 5.93
N ALA A 54 2.25 8.25 6.34
CA ALA A 54 1.09 7.39 6.56
C ALA A 54 0.21 7.88 7.72
N LEU A 55 0.82 8.35 8.81
CA LEU A 55 0.11 8.95 9.95
C LEU A 55 -0.59 10.25 9.57
N GLN A 56 0.05 11.12 8.77
CA GLN A 56 -0.56 12.36 8.29
C GLN A 56 -1.77 12.07 7.41
N ARG A 57 -1.67 11.12 6.47
CA ARG A 57 -2.84 10.71 5.67
C ARG A 57 -3.97 10.14 6.52
N ALA A 58 -3.65 9.33 7.53
CA ALA A 58 -4.65 8.81 8.46
C ALA A 58 -5.30 9.91 9.31
N LYS A 59 -4.59 11.01 9.56
CA LYS A 59 -5.09 12.17 10.30
C LYS A 59 -5.88 13.14 9.41
N GLU A 60 -5.49 13.29 8.15
CA GLU A 60 -6.15 14.17 7.18
C GLU A 60 -7.39 13.54 6.56
N LEU A 61 -7.51 12.21 6.54
CA LEU A 61 -8.74 11.55 6.15
C LEU A 61 -9.79 11.80 7.25
N PRO A 62 -10.83 12.62 7.01
CA PRO A 62 -12.02 12.54 7.84
C PRO A 62 -12.55 11.12 7.65
N GLU A 63 -12.97 10.52 8.76
CA GLU A 63 -13.75 9.29 8.86
C GLU A 63 -14.40 8.84 7.53
N PRO A 64 -14.21 7.58 7.09
CA PRO A 64 -14.79 7.11 5.84
C PRO A 64 -16.30 7.41 5.87
N ALA A 65 -16.74 8.23 4.94
CA ALA A 65 -18.15 8.55 4.75
C ALA A 65 -18.95 7.24 4.82
N PRO A 66 -20.06 7.22 5.60
CA PRO A 66 -20.81 6.01 5.86
C PRO A 66 -21.26 5.43 4.52
N VAL A 67 -20.75 4.25 4.18
CA VAL A 67 -21.28 3.46 3.07
C VAL A 67 -22.78 3.27 3.35
N PRO A 68 -23.70 3.73 2.48
CA PRO A 68 -25.09 3.33 2.63
C PRO A 68 -25.13 1.80 2.47
N PRO A 69 -25.81 1.06 3.36
CA PRO A 69 -25.89 -0.39 3.26
C PRO A 69 -26.64 -0.72 1.97
N ALA A 70 -25.91 -1.26 0.99
CA ALA A 70 -26.50 -1.80 -0.21
C ALA A 70 -27.47 -2.91 0.22
N VAL A 71 -28.76 -2.62 0.04
CA VAL A 71 -29.90 -3.47 0.31
C VAL A 71 -29.69 -4.81 -0.40
N ILE A 72 -29.53 -5.88 0.38
CA ILE A 72 -29.55 -7.23 -0.13
C ILE A 72 -31.01 -7.51 -0.50
N ALA A 73 -31.36 -7.24 -1.76
CA ALA A 73 -32.63 -7.66 -2.33
C ALA A 73 -32.64 -9.19 -2.36
N ALA A 74 -33.44 -9.79 -1.48
CA ALA A 74 -33.82 -11.18 -1.55
C ALA A 74 -34.51 -11.45 -2.89
N VAL A 75 -33.92 -12.32 -3.72
CA VAL A 75 -34.60 -12.95 -4.85
C VAL A 75 -34.28 -14.45 -4.86
N ALA A 76 -35.33 -15.18 -4.54
CA ALA A 76 -35.79 -16.50 -5.01
C ALA A 76 -34.80 -17.66 -5.17
N LEU A 77 -35.20 -18.77 -4.54
CA LEU A 77 -34.82 -20.16 -4.83
C LEU A 77 -34.61 -20.43 -6.32
N GLY A 78 -33.53 -21.16 -6.61
CA GLY A 78 -33.33 -21.87 -7.86
C GLY A 78 -32.07 -22.72 -7.79
N GLU A 79 -32.18 -23.95 -7.29
CA GLU A 79 -31.23 -25.02 -7.64
C GLU A 79 -31.14 -25.12 -9.18
N PRO A 80 -29.94 -25.36 -9.73
CA PRO A 80 -29.64 -26.75 -10.08
C PRO A 80 -28.15 -27.14 -9.93
N SER A 81 -27.97 -28.27 -9.25
CA SER A 81 -27.20 -29.44 -9.71
C SER A 81 -26.12 -29.21 -10.77
N VAL A 82 -24.85 -29.40 -10.36
CA VAL A 82 -23.80 -29.90 -11.25
C VAL A 82 -23.15 -31.11 -10.59
N THR A 83 -23.52 -32.26 -11.15
CA THR A 83 -22.91 -33.58 -11.01
C THR A 83 -21.43 -33.55 -11.39
N GLU A 84 -20.56 -34.04 -10.50
CA GLU A 84 -19.25 -34.59 -10.88
C GLU A 84 -19.09 -36.00 -10.29
N PRO A 85 -18.84 -37.04 -11.12
CA PRO A 85 -18.85 -38.43 -10.68
C PRO A 85 -17.46 -38.82 -10.18
N GLN A 86 -17.32 -39.06 -8.87
CA GLN A 86 -16.12 -39.67 -8.32
C GLN A 86 -16.32 -41.18 -8.19
N VAL A 87 -15.65 -41.92 -9.07
CA VAL A 87 -15.51 -43.37 -9.06
C VAL A 87 -14.44 -43.73 -8.03
N PRO A 88 -14.72 -44.51 -6.96
CA PRO A 88 -13.67 -45.08 -6.15
C PRO A 88 -13.36 -46.50 -6.63
N ALA A 89 -12.17 -46.66 -7.21
CA ALA A 89 -11.55 -47.94 -7.46
C ALA A 89 -11.25 -48.67 -6.13
N LYS A 90 -11.76 -49.91 -6.00
CA LYS A 90 -11.18 -50.99 -5.17
C LYS A 90 -9.72 -51.23 -5.63
N PRO A 91 -8.81 -51.82 -4.82
CA PRO A 91 -9.00 -53.14 -4.19
C PRO A 91 -8.23 -53.40 -2.86
N ALA A 92 -8.30 -54.65 -2.38
CA ALA A 92 -7.61 -55.29 -1.25
C ALA A 92 -8.16 -54.92 0.14
N SER A 93 -8.53 -55.86 1.02
CA SER A 93 -8.02 -57.22 1.23
C SER A 93 -9.10 -58.17 1.72
#